data_AF-A0A7C5WIA8-F1
#
_entry.id   AF-A0A7C5WIA8-F1
#
_cell.length_a   1.000
_cell.length_b   1.000
_cell.length_c   1.000
_cell.angle_alpha   90.00
_cell.angle_beta   90.00
_cell.angle_gamma   90.00
#
_symmetry.space_group_name_H-M   'P 1'
#
loop_
_entity.id
_entity.type
_entity.pdbx_description
1 polymer ?
#
loop_
_entity_poly.entity_id
_entity_poly.type
_entity_poly.pdbx_seq_one_letter_code
_entity_poly.pdbx_strand_id
1 'polypeptide(L)'
;MSQLAAGGAGCTYYSVDVEASGPVPGLYNLLSVGATVVAEKEGGGWECGEEIYLEIRPVFAGHDPRANAVHGLDLDRLSRE
;
A
#
# COMPACT_ATOMS: atom_id res chain seq x y z
N MET A 1 6.48 23.13 14.06
CA MET A 1 6.05 23.75 12.80
C MET A 1 6.66 22.96 11.66
N SER A 2 5.91 22.05 11.04
CA SER A 2 6.34 21.40 9.81
C SER A 2 5.67 22.17 8.67
N GLN A 3 6.42 23.03 8.01
CA GLN A 3 5.96 23.67 6.78
C GLN A 3 6.00 22.61 5.68
N LEU A 4 4.85 22.03 5.36
CA LEU A 4 4.58 21.63 3.98
C LEU A 4 4.68 22.90 3.15
N ALA A 5 5.82 23.08 2.47
CA ALA A 5 5.99 24.18 1.52
C ALA A 5 5.06 23.93 0.31
N ALA A 6 3.82 24.35 0.45
CA ALA A 6 2.92 24.57 -0.67
C ALA A 6 3.37 25.85 -1.40
N GLY A 7 4.08 25.68 -2.51
CA GLY A 7 4.63 26.78 -3.30
C GLY A 7 4.64 26.47 -4.80
N GLY A 8 3.48 26.12 -5.36
CA GLY A 8 3.26 25.83 -6.78
C GLY A 8 2.24 24.70 -6.93
N ALA A 9 1.53 24.61 -8.06
CA ALA A 9 0.68 23.46 -8.37
C ALA A 9 1.56 22.19 -8.50
N GLY A 10 1.93 21.60 -7.37
CA GLY A 10 2.88 20.50 -7.28
C GLY A 10 2.17 19.15 -7.24
N CYS A 11 2.76 18.17 -7.90
CA CYS A 11 2.40 16.77 -7.74
C CYS A 11 3.15 16.22 -6.50
N THR A 12 2.47 15.46 -5.65
CA THR A 12 3.13 14.65 -4.61
C THR A 12 3.24 13.23 -5.12
N TYR A 13 4.44 12.67 -5.07
CA TYR A 13 4.67 11.28 -5.43
C TYR A 13 4.52 10.38 -4.20
N TYR A 14 3.91 9.22 -4.41
CA TYR A 14 3.79 8.18 -3.42
C TYR A 14 4.35 6.90 -4.02
N SER A 15 5.21 6.20 -3.28
CA SER A 15 5.53 4.81 -3.56
C SER A 15 4.45 3.96 -2.88
N VAL A 16 3.72 3.19 -3.68
CA VAL A 16 2.57 2.39 -3.22
C VAL A 16 2.84 0.93 -3.55
N ASP A 17 2.61 0.07 -2.57
CA ASP A 17 2.66 -1.37 -2.72
C ASP A 17 1.35 -2.00 -2.23
N VAL A 18 0.95 -3.11 -2.85
CA VAL A 18 -0.31 -3.79 -2.55
C VAL A 18 -0.10 -5.29 -2.50
N GLU A 19 -0.77 -5.91 -1.54
CA GLU A 19 -0.90 -7.36 -1.49
C GLU A 19 -2.34 -7.76 -1.79
N ALA A 20 -2.50 -8.79 -2.59
CA ALA A 20 -3.79 -9.27 -3.04
C ALA A 20 -3.88 -10.79 -2.90
N SER A 21 -5.10 -11.30 -2.73
CA SER A 21 -5.35 -12.75 -2.68
C SER A 21 -5.19 -13.42 -4.05
N GLY A 22 -4.75 -12.70 -5.09
CA GLY A 22 -4.49 -13.21 -6.43
C GLY A 22 -4.29 -12.09 -7.46
N PRO A 23 -3.94 -12.44 -8.72
CA PRO A 23 -3.38 -11.48 -9.68
C PRO A 23 -4.41 -10.64 -10.45
N VAL A 24 -5.70 -10.98 -10.38
CA VAL A 24 -6.74 -10.37 -11.24
C VAL A 24 -7.70 -9.49 -10.41
N PRO A 25 -7.72 -8.16 -10.64
CA PRO A 25 -8.70 -7.29 -10.02
C PRO A 25 -10.14 -7.73 -10.29
N GLY A 26 -10.99 -7.66 -9.27
CA GLY A 26 -12.40 -8.07 -9.35
C GLY A 26 -12.66 -9.58 -9.20
N LEU A 27 -11.63 -10.42 -9.31
CA LEU A 27 -11.71 -11.85 -8.96
C LEU A 27 -11.11 -12.15 -7.59
N TYR A 28 -10.16 -11.33 -7.15
CA TYR A 28 -9.43 -11.47 -5.90
C TYR A 28 -9.51 -10.20 -5.06
N ASN A 29 -9.23 -10.33 -3.77
CA ASN A 29 -9.30 -9.25 -2.81
C ASN A 29 -7.98 -8.48 -2.76
N LEU A 30 -8.07 -7.16 -2.56
CA LEU A 30 -6.96 -6.38 -2.02
C LEU A 30 -6.90 -6.64 -0.51
N LEU A 31 -5.75 -7.09 -0.01
CA LEU A 31 -5.56 -7.53 1.38
C LEU A 31 -4.77 -6.54 2.21
N SER A 32 -3.82 -5.83 1.60
CA SER A 32 -3.14 -4.71 2.26
C SER A 32 -2.69 -3.67 1.25
N VAL A 33 -2.51 -2.44 1.73
CA VAL A 33 -1.90 -1.34 0.99
C VAL A 33 -0.89 -0.63 1.90
N GLY A 34 0.33 -0.49 1.40
CA GLY A 34 1.38 0.33 1.98
C GLY A 34 1.65 1.52 1.08
N ALA A 35 1.87 2.70 1.66
CA ALA A 35 2.32 3.86 0.89
C ALA A 35 3.29 4.71 1.70
N THR A 36 4.28 5.29 1.01
CA THR A 36 5.16 6.32 1.57
C THR A 36 5.22 7.52 0.64
N VAL A 37 5.24 8.73 1.21
CA VAL A 37 5.57 9.95 0.46
C VAL A 37 6.97 9.81 -0.10
N VAL A 38 7.17 10.20 -1.35
CA VAL A 38 8.49 10.28 -2.00
C VAL A 38 8.79 11.75 -2.26
N ALA A 39 9.82 12.27 -1.59
CA ALA A 39 10.23 13.66 -1.67
C ALA A 39 11.67 13.79 -2.17
N GLU A 40 12.00 14.92 -2.81
CA GLU A 40 13.36 15.24 -3.18
C GLU A 40 14.11 15.79 -1.97
N LYS A 41 15.33 15.29 -1.73
CA LYS A 41 16.21 15.80 -0.67
C LYS A 41 16.77 17.16 -1.05
N GLU A 42 17.03 17.99 -0.05
CA GLU A 42 17.86 19.18 -0.25
C GLU A 42 19.29 18.73 -0.65
N GLY A 43 19.73 19.13 -1.85
CA GLY A 43 20.98 18.66 -2.45
C GLY A 43 20.83 17.51 -3.45
N GLY A 44 19.60 17.09 -3.76
CA GLY A 44 19.28 16.11 -4.80
C GLY A 44 19.18 14.67 -4.30
N GLY A 45 18.50 13.84 -5.08
CA GLY A 45 18.14 12.47 -4.71
C GLY A 45 16.77 12.39 -4.02
N TRP A 46 16.30 11.17 -3.76
CA TRP A 46 14.96 10.92 -3.24
C TRP A 46 14.98 10.37 -1.82
N GLU A 47 13.95 10.68 -1.05
CA GLU A 47 13.70 10.11 0.28
C GLU A 47 12.26 9.70 0.48
N CYS A 48 12.09 8.71 1.36
CA CYS A 48 10.79 8.30 1.86
C CYS A 48 10.45 9.13 3.10
N GLY A 49 9.25 9.69 3.12
CA GLY A 49 8.74 10.50 4.22
C GLY A 49 7.70 9.74 5.05
N GLU A 50 6.56 10.38 5.28
CA GLU A 50 5.44 9.80 6.02
C GLU A 50 4.92 8.53 5.33
N GLU A 51 4.58 7.53 6.14
CA GLU A 51 4.13 6.22 5.69
C GLU A 51 2.74 5.88 6.25
N ILE A 52 2.01 5.06 5.49
CA ILE A 52 0.78 4.40 5.92
C ILE A 52 0.85 2.93 5.58
N TYR A 53 0.27 2.11 6.44
CA TYR A 53 0.03 0.69 6.19
C TYR A 53 -1.36 0.31 6.69
N LEU A 54 -2.13 -0.33 5.82
CA LEU A 54 -3.48 -0.77 6.11
C LEU A 54 -3.66 -2.21 5.66
N GLU A 55 -4.23 -3.03 6.52
CA GLU A 55 -4.79 -4.34 6.17
C GLU A 55 -6.29 -4.18 5.94
N ILE A 56 -6.82 -4.91 4.96
CA ILE A 56 -8.19 -4.78 4.47
C ILE A 56 -8.87 -6.13 4.56
N ARG A 57 -10.06 -6.13 5.18
CA ARG A 57 -10.92 -7.31 5.27
C ARG A 57 -11.33 -7.78 3.85
N PRO A 58 -11.13 -9.07 3.51
CA PRO A 58 -11.62 -9.64 2.26
C PRO A 58 -13.14 -9.51 2.12
N VAL A 59 -13.60 -9.22 0.90
CA VAL A 59 -15.03 -9.12 0.56
C VAL A 59 -15.54 -10.31 -0.28
N PHE A 60 -14.62 -11.12 -0.82
CA PHE A 60 -14.92 -12.34 -1.58
C PHE A 60 -14.10 -13.53 -1.06
N ALA A 61 -14.56 -14.77 -1.30
CA ALA A 61 -13.83 -15.98 -0.90
C ALA A 61 -12.64 -16.34 -1.82
N GLY A 62 -12.50 -15.67 -2.96
CA GLY A 62 -11.47 -15.97 -3.97
C GLY A 62 -10.06 -15.75 -3.45
N HIS A 63 -9.25 -16.81 -3.44
CA HIS A 63 -7.81 -16.75 -3.15
C HIS A 63 -7.03 -17.74 -4.03
N ASP A 64 -5.88 -17.31 -4.53
CA ASP A 64 -4.86 -18.14 -5.18
C ASP A 64 -3.84 -18.55 -4.11
N PRO A 65 -3.71 -19.85 -3.79
CA PRO A 65 -2.75 -20.33 -2.78
C PRO A 65 -1.30 -19.87 -3.03
N ARG A 66 -0.93 -19.58 -4.28
CA ARG A 66 0.41 -19.08 -4.62
C ARG A 66 0.60 -17.63 -4.16
N ALA A 67 -0.44 -16.81 -4.18
CA ALA A 67 -0.38 -15.43 -3.67
C ALA A 67 -0.21 -15.43 -2.15
N ASN A 68 -0.97 -16.27 -1.43
CA ASN A 68 -0.87 -16.41 0.02
C ASN A 68 0.53 -16.81 0.50
N ALA A 69 1.25 -17.61 -0.30
CA ALA A 69 2.61 -18.05 0.02
C ALA A 69 3.66 -16.92 -0.09
N VAL A 70 3.35 -15.81 -0.77
CA VAL A 70 4.28 -14.68 -0.96
C VAL A 70 4.15 -13.68 0.19
N HIS A 71 2.94 -13.20 0.46
CA HIS A 71 2.71 -12.09 1.40
C HIS A 71 2.58 -12.54 2.87
N GLY A 72 2.26 -13.81 3.13
CA GLY A 72 2.21 -14.37 4.49
C GLY A 72 1.10 -13.84 5.40
N LEU A 73 0.04 -13.26 4.83
CA LEU A 73 -1.10 -12.71 5.59
C LEU A 73 -2.05 -13.84 6.00
N ASP A 74 -2.57 -13.75 7.22
CA ASP A 74 -3.58 -14.66 7.75
C ASP A 74 -4.98 -14.21 7.29
N LEU A 75 -5.49 -14.87 6.24
CA LEU A 75 -6.81 -14.57 5.68
C LEU A 75 -7.96 -14.85 6.66
N ASP A 76 -7.79 -15.84 7.55
CA ASP A 76 -8.82 -16.18 8.52
C ASP A 76 -8.91 -15.07 9.58
N ARG A 77 -7.77 -14.52 10.01
CA ARG A 77 -7.74 -13.33 10.88
C ARG A 77 -8.35 -12.12 10.20
N LEU A 78 -7.90 -11.79 8.98
CA LEU A 78 -8.39 -10.62 8.24
C LEU A 78 -9.89 -10.67 8.00
N SER A 79 -10.48 -11.86 7.87
CA SER A 79 -11.91 -12.03 7.66
C SER A 79 -12.77 -11.79 8.92
N ARG A 80 -12.17 -11.73 10.11
CA ARG A 80 -12.86 -11.54 11.40
C ARG A 80 -12.85 -10.11 11.91
N GLU A 81 -11.80 -9.37 11.59
CA GLU A 81 -11.62 -7.94 11.94
C GLU A 81 -12.58 -7.03 11.15
#